data_AF-A0A3B4BB22-F1
#
_entry.id   AF-A0A3B4BB22-F1
#
_cell.length_a   1.000
_cell.length_b   1.000
_cell.length_c   1.000
_cell.angle_alpha   90.00
_cell.angle_beta   90.00
_cell.angle_gamma   90.00
#
_symmetry.space_group_name_H-M   'P 1'
#
loop_
_entity.id
_entity.type
_entity.pdbx_description
1 polymer ?
#
loop_
_entity_poly.entity_id
_entity_poly.type
_entity_poly.pdbx_seq_one_letter_code
_entity_poly.pdbx_strand_id
1 'polypeptide(L)'
;MSYPGYPPAGGYPPAGGYPPQGGGYPGGGYPPQAGSYPPAPGGYPPAPGAYPPQTGGYPPPGAGYPQAPGGYPPQAGGYPSGGYPPQAGGYPPQPGAGGYPAMPPAGDVTLCLQPGGAPQGYPTGPAPGQPMPNYPAGPAPGPSHPGGQPHPGGQPHPHAPAVSVRKLHCNRFINRRYRGSIKDFPGADPLRDVEVLRKAMKGFGTDENAIIELLGNRSSKQRVPLVAAYKTTYGKDLLRDLKSELTGNFENLVLALLMSPSQFDAAELREAIKGAGTDEACLIEILSSRTNAEIHEINRIYKSEYGKSLEDSISGDTSGHFRRLLVSLCQGNRDERETVDVSLAKQDAQKLYAAGENKVGTDESQFNAILCARSKPHLRAVFHEYQQMCGREIEKSICREMSGNVESGMVAVVKCIKNTAAYFAERLHKAMAGAGTKDRTLIRIMVSRSEIDMLDIRQEYLKAYGKSLYTHISGDTSGDYKKLLLKLCGGND
;
A
#
# COMPACT_ATOMS: atom_id res chain seq x y z
N MET A 1 -42.69 -52.64 -19.41
CA MET A 1 -43.49 -53.02 -18.23
C MET A 1 -43.36 -51.90 -17.22
N SER A 2 -44.47 -51.26 -16.92
CA SER A 2 -44.58 -49.93 -16.33
C SER A 2 -44.39 -49.94 -14.82
N TYR A 3 -43.64 -48.97 -14.29
CA TYR A 3 -43.55 -48.68 -12.86
C TYR A 3 -44.63 -47.66 -12.44
N PRO A 4 -45.28 -47.82 -11.27
CA PRO A 4 -46.29 -46.91 -10.72
C PRO A 4 -45.60 -45.70 -10.04
N GLY A 5 -46.12 -44.48 -9.93
CA GLY A 5 -47.49 -43.99 -9.85
C GLY A 5 -47.49 -42.93 -8.72
N TYR A 6 -47.42 -41.64 -9.09
CA TYR A 6 -47.47 -40.49 -8.17
C TYR A 6 -48.89 -40.31 -7.60
N PRO A 7 -49.07 -39.98 -6.31
CA PRO A 7 -50.33 -39.45 -5.80
C PRO A 7 -50.45 -37.92 -6.05
N PRO A 8 -51.67 -37.40 -6.31
CA PRO A 8 -51.91 -36.03 -6.74
C PRO A 8 -52.06 -35.02 -5.59
N ALA A 9 -51.90 -33.75 -5.96
CA ALA A 9 -52.18 -32.57 -5.14
C ALA A 9 -53.68 -32.38 -4.86
N GLY A 10 -54.02 -32.19 -3.59
CA GLY A 10 -55.26 -31.52 -3.12
C GLY A 10 -54.81 -30.47 -2.10
N GLY A 11 -55.35 -29.26 -2.01
CA GLY A 11 -56.70 -28.79 -2.24
C GLY A 11 -57.02 -27.94 -1.02
N TYR A 12 -57.00 -26.61 -1.16
CA TYR A 12 -57.31 -25.66 -0.07
C TYR A 12 -58.80 -25.74 0.33
N PRO A 13 -59.12 -25.65 1.64
CA PRO A 13 -60.41 -25.16 2.12
C PRO A 13 -60.31 -23.78 2.81
N PRO A 14 -61.44 -23.06 2.97
CA PRO A 14 -61.48 -21.60 3.03
C PRO A 14 -61.55 -21.01 4.45
N ALA A 15 -61.44 -19.68 4.47
CA ALA A 15 -61.47 -18.79 5.63
C ALA A 15 -62.83 -18.67 6.34
N GLY A 16 -62.76 -18.51 7.66
CA GLY A 16 -63.78 -17.95 8.57
C GLY A 16 -63.15 -17.94 9.98
N GLY A 17 -63.22 -16.94 10.84
CA GLY A 17 -64.10 -15.78 10.94
C GLY A 17 -64.64 -15.71 12.38
N TYR A 18 -64.53 -14.52 13.01
CA TYR A 18 -65.10 -14.05 14.30
C TYR A 18 -64.27 -14.24 15.61
N PRO A 19 -64.50 -13.43 16.67
CA PRO A 19 -64.94 -12.01 16.77
C PRO A 19 -64.09 -11.16 17.78
N PRO A 20 -64.35 -9.84 17.93
CA PRO A 20 -63.59 -8.96 18.84
C PRO A 20 -64.27 -8.80 20.22
N GLN A 21 -63.48 -8.57 21.26
CA GLN A 21 -63.96 -8.01 22.53
C GLN A 21 -63.00 -6.92 23.02
N GLY A 22 -63.57 -5.75 23.31
CA GLY A 22 -62.91 -4.65 23.99
C GLY A 22 -63.53 -4.38 25.36
N GLY A 23 -62.78 -3.64 26.17
CA GLY A 23 -63.32 -2.72 27.17
C GLY A 23 -63.04 -3.05 28.64
N GLY A 24 -62.36 -2.11 29.32
CA GLY A 24 -62.73 -1.73 30.70
C GLY A 24 -61.68 -1.93 31.81
N TYR A 25 -61.05 -0.84 32.23
CA TYR A 25 -60.33 -0.70 33.52
C TYR A 25 -61.28 -0.79 34.72
N PRO A 26 -60.75 -1.08 35.92
CA PRO A 26 -60.83 -0.07 36.98
C PRO A 26 -59.52 0.12 37.76
N GLY A 27 -59.33 1.33 38.28
CA GLY A 27 -58.20 1.73 39.10
C GLY A 27 -58.33 1.39 40.59
N GLY A 28 -57.22 1.48 41.30
CA GLY A 28 -57.11 1.39 42.75
C GLY A 28 -55.66 1.15 43.18
N GLY A 29 -55.01 2.19 43.70
CA GLY A 29 -53.62 2.15 44.17
C GLY A 29 -53.46 1.71 45.62
N TYR A 30 -52.22 1.43 46.04
CA TYR A 30 -51.72 1.36 47.44
C TYR A 30 -50.16 1.39 47.43
N PRO A 31 -49.47 1.66 48.55
CA PRO A 31 -48.48 2.75 48.73
C PRO A 31 -46.99 2.31 48.76
N PRO A 32 -46.02 3.25 48.82
CA PRO A 32 -44.59 2.92 48.92
C PRO A 32 -44.17 2.67 50.38
N GLN A 33 -43.34 1.64 50.60
CA GLN A 33 -42.72 1.35 51.89
C GLN A 33 -41.22 1.64 51.86
N ALA A 34 -40.78 2.38 52.88
CA ALA A 34 -39.40 2.70 53.20
C ALA A 34 -38.75 1.56 53.99
N GLY A 35 -37.43 1.38 53.83
CA GLY A 35 -36.62 0.50 54.66
C GLY A 35 -35.15 0.96 54.63
N SER A 36 -34.64 1.33 55.79
CA SER A 36 -33.36 2.00 56.05
C SER A 36 -32.35 1.10 56.81
N TYR A 37 -31.09 1.57 56.85
CA TYR A 37 -29.92 1.22 57.71
C TYR A 37 -28.90 0.17 57.21
N PRO A 38 -27.60 0.27 57.61
CA PRO A 38 -26.67 1.42 57.68
C PRO A 38 -25.26 1.10 57.07
N PRO A 39 -24.36 2.10 56.85
CA PRO A 39 -22.97 1.84 56.47
C PRO A 39 -22.04 1.68 57.70
N ALA A 40 -21.15 0.67 57.63
CA ALA A 40 -20.12 0.40 58.63
C ALA A 40 -18.85 1.25 58.43
N PRO A 41 -18.10 1.59 59.50
CA PRO A 41 -16.90 2.41 59.43
C PRO A 41 -15.64 1.55 59.26
N GLY A 42 -14.70 1.99 58.44
CA GLY A 42 -13.39 1.34 58.30
C GLY A 42 -12.38 2.21 57.56
N GLY A 43 -11.61 2.98 58.31
CA GLY A 43 -10.46 3.73 57.80
C GLY A 43 -9.15 3.02 58.09
N TYR A 44 -8.19 3.14 57.17
CA TYR A 44 -6.74 3.06 57.40
C TYR A 44 -6.01 4.05 56.46
N PRO A 45 -4.83 4.56 56.86
CA PRO A 45 -4.36 5.92 56.52
C PRO A 45 -3.43 6.01 55.31
N PRO A 46 -3.27 7.18 54.66
CA PRO A 46 -2.17 7.44 53.73
C PRO A 46 -0.96 8.10 54.41
N ALA A 47 0.25 7.68 53.98
CA ALA A 47 1.53 8.25 54.36
C ALA A 47 1.82 9.60 53.63
N PRO A 48 2.71 10.46 54.18
CA PRO A 48 2.76 11.88 53.86
C PRO A 48 3.76 12.25 52.75
N GLY A 49 3.43 13.26 51.95
CA GLY A 49 4.42 14.00 51.17
C GLY A 49 3.86 14.76 49.97
N ALA A 50 3.47 16.03 50.14
CA ALA A 50 3.56 17.07 49.11
C ALA A 50 3.23 18.47 49.66
N TYR A 51 3.88 19.46 49.06
CA TYR A 51 4.03 20.89 49.39
C TYR A 51 2.74 21.74 49.39
N PRO A 52 2.77 22.96 50.00
CA PRO A 52 1.60 23.82 50.25
C PRO A 52 1.08 24.59 49.01
N PRO A 53 -0.21 24.98 48.98
CA PRO A 53 -0.84 25.61 47.83
C PRO A 53 -0.66 27.14 47.78
N GLN A 54 -0.48 27.67 46.55
CA GLN A 54 -0.50 29.09 46.20
C GLN A 54 -1.85 29.47 45.58
N THR A 55 -2.32 30.64 45.98
CA THR A 55 -3.57 31.32 45.61
C THR A 55 -3.53 31.94 44.22
N GLY A 56 -4.59 31.78 43.42
CA GLY A 56 -4.78 32.55 42.18
C GLY A 56 -6.03 32.16 41.39
N GLY A 57 -7.15 32.85 41.64
CA GLY A 57 -8.39 32.72 40.88
C GLY A 57 -8.46 33.69 39.70
N TYR A 58 -8.93 33.21 38.55
CA TYR A 58 -9.26 34.01 37.36
C TYR A 58 -10.72 34.49 37.40
N PRO A 59 -11.02 35.75 36.99
CA PRO A 59 -12.39 36.24 36.82
C PRO A 59 -12.95 35.97 35.39
N PRO A 60 -14.30 35.96 35.22
CA PRO A 60 -14.98 35.59 33.97
C PRO A 60 -15.11 36.75 32.95
N PRO A 61 -15.32 36.47 31.65
CA PRO A 61 -15.44 37.51 30.62
C PRO A 61 -16.84 38.14 30.58
N GLY A 62 -16.89 39.44 30.91
CA GLY A 62 -18.03 40.32 30.71
C GLY A 62 -17.93 41.11 29.40
N ALA A 63 -19.09 41.46 28.86
CA ALA A 63 -19.35 42.04 27.55
C ALA A 63 -18.79 43.46 27.29
N GLY A 64 -18.62 43.79 26.00
CA GLY A 64 -18.67 45.17 25.48
C GLY A 64 -17.38 45.67 24.84
N TYR A 65 -17.31 45.67 23.50
CA TYR A 65 -16.31 46.44 22.74
C TYR A 65 -16.93 47.77 22.26
N PRO A 66 -16.22 48.91 22.38
CA PRO A 66 -16.67 50.19 21.83
C PRO A 66 -16.38 50.33 20.32
N GLN A 67 -17.31 50.98 19.62
CA GLN A 67 -17.31 51.30 18.19
C GLN A 67 -16.32 52.43 17.84
N ALA A 68 -15.62 52.29 16.70
CA ALA A 68 -14.84 53.36 16.06
C ALA A 68 -15.47 53.71 14.68
N PRO A 69 -15.48 55.00 14.28
CA PRO A 69 -16.19 55.44 13.06
C PRO A 69 -15.27 55.42 11.84
N GLY A 70 -15.76 54.90 10.70
CA GLY A 70 -15.03 54.96 9.43
C GLY A 70 -15.88 54.43 8.27
N GLY A 71 -16.62 55.33 7.63
CA GLY A 71 -17.42 55.02 6.43
C GLY A 71 -16.58 54.98 5.15
N TYR A 72 -16.96 54.12 4.21
CA TYR A 72 -16.58 54.16 2.81
C TYR A 72 -17.85 54.32 1.94
N PRO A 73 -17.82 55.15 0.89
CA PRO A 73 -19.00 55.44 0.06
C PRO A 73 -19.25 54.34 -1.02
N PRO A 74 -20.50 54.17 -1.49
CA PRO A 74 -20.85 53.17 -2.49
C PRO A 74 -20.60 53.67 -3.92
N GLN A 75 -20.08 52.80 -4.78
CA GLN A 75 -19.99 53.05 -6.23
C GLN A 75 -20.83 52.03 -7.00
N ALA A 76 -21.60 52.56 -7.96
CA ALA A 76 -22.53 51.87 -8.83
C ALA A 76 -21.92 51.54 -10.22
N GLY A 77 -22.52 50.56 -10.90
CA GLY A 77 -22.26 50.20 -12.31
C GLY A 77 -21.40 48.94 -12.42
N GLY A 78 -21.78 47.84 -13.09
CA GLY A 78 -22.52 47.72 -14.34
C GLY A 78 -21.55 47.13 -15.37
N TYR A 79 -21.52 45.80 -15.54
CA TYR A 79 -20.70 45.14 -16.57
C TYR A 79 -21.58 44.73 -17.76
N PRO A 80 -21.26 45.16 -18.99
CA PRO A 80 -21.96 44.70 -20.18
C PRO A 80 -21.37 43.39 -20.73
N SER A 81 -22.29 42.59 -21.26
CA SER A 81 -22.08 41.42 -22.12
C SER A 81 -21.32 41.80 -23.40
N GLY A 82 -20.32 41.00 -23.78
CA GLY A 82 -19.57 41.17 -25.03
C GLY A 82 -18.98 39.84 -25.49
N GLY A 83 -19.49 39.33 -26.62
CA GLY A 83 -19.16 38.03 -27.19
C GLY A 83 -17.78 37.97 -27.88
N TYR A 84 -17.29 36.74 -28.04
CA TYR A 84 -16.10 36.42 -28.83
C TYR A 84 -16.48 36.09 -30.29
N PRO A 85 -15.70 36.55 -31.29
CA PRO A 85 -15.90 36.19 -32.71
C PRO A 85 -15.35 34.78 -33.04
N PRO A 86 -15.87 34.09 -34.07
CA PRO A 86 -15.46 32.74 -34.43
C PRO A 86 -14.19 32.74 -35.30
N GLN A 87 -13.25 31.82 -35.01
CA GLN A 87 -12.16 31.46 -35.94
C GLN A 87 -12.38 30.06 -36.50
N ALA A 88 -12.12 29.95 -37.81
CA ALA A 88 -12.36 28.81 -38.67
C ALA A 88 -11.12 27.92 -38.86
N GLY A 89 -11.37 26.61 -39.04
CA GLY A 89 -10.56 25.63 -39.80
C GLY A 89 -9.17 25.26 -39.25
N GLY A 90 -8.67 24.03 -39.31
CA GLY A 90 -9.15 22.75 -39.84
C GLY A 90 -8.09 21.69 -39.52
N TYR A 91 -8.50 20.43 -39.29
CA TYR A 91 -7.60 19.28 -39.13
C TYR A 91 -7.60 18.44 -40.42
N PRO A 92 -6.44 17.94 -40.88
CA PRO A 92 -6.37 17.04 -42.03
C PRO A 92 -6.82 15.60 -41.69
N PRO A 93 -7.42 14.86 -42.65
CA PRO A 93 -8.10 13.59 -42.38
C PRO A 93 -7.18 12.35 -42.31
N GLN A 94 -7.55 11.40 -41.46
CA GLN A 94 -7.04 10.02 -41.44
C GLN A 94 -7.62 9.19 -42.61
N PRO A 95 -6.84 8.29 -43.22
CA PRO A 95 -7.38 7.30 -44.15
C PRO A 95 -7.86 6.01 -43.45
N GLY A 96 -9.15 5.71 -43.63
CA GLY A 96 -9.63 4.48 -44.24
C GLY A 96 -9.51 3.16 -43.48
N ALA A 97 -10.65 2.72 -42.92
CA ALA A 97 -10.90 1.36 -42.47
C ALA A 97 -10.87 0.36 -43.64
N GLY A 98 -10.22 -0.80 -43.42
CA GLY A 98 -10.14 -1.91 -44.38
C GLY A 98 -10.51 -3.25 -43.73
N GLY A 99 -11.59 -3.83 -44.25
CA GLY A 99 -12.11 -5.20 -44.21
C GLY A 99 -11.44 -6.30 -43.37
N TYR A 100 -12.28 -6.98 -42.59
CA TYR A 100 -12.05 -8.33 -42.05
C TYR A 100 -12.23 -9.40 -43.15
N PRO A 101 -11.42 -10.47 -43.17
CA PRO A 101 -11.80 -11.72 -43.82
C PRO A 101 -12.21 -12.80 -42.81
N ALA A 102 -13.16 -13.63 -43.26
CA ALA A 102 -13.92 -14.63 -42.53
C ALA A 102 -13.13 -15.91 -42.15
N MET A 103 -13.61 -16.58 -41.09
CA MET A 103 -13.23 -17.92 -40.65
C MET A 103 -13.74 -19.03 -41.58
N PRO A 104 -13.06 -20.19 -41.62
CA PRO A 104 -13.70 -21.49 -41.86
C PRO A 104 -13.67 -22.41 -40.61
N PRO A 105 -14.55 -23.45 -40.55
CA PRO A 105 -15.02 -24.06 -39.32
C PRO A 105 -14.23 -25.29 -38.83
N ALA A 106 -14.51 -25.66 -37.58
CA ALA A 106 -13.95 -26.74 -36.80
C ALA A 106 -14.17 -28.14 -37.38
N GLY A 107 -13.14 -28.99 -37.23
CA GLY A 107 -13.17 -30.42 -37.47
C GLY A 107 -12.48 -31.15 -36.32
N ASP A 108 -13.25 -32.06 -35.72
CA ASP A 108 -12.98 -32.94 -34.58
C ASP A 108 -11.82 -33.91 -34.85
N VAL A 109 -10.88 -34.10 -33.90
CA VAL A 109 -10.16 -35.37 -33.74
C VAL A 109 -9.46 -35.49 -32.38
N THR A 110 -9.81 -36.61 -31.75
CA THR A 110 -9.31 -37.34 -30.58
C THR A 110 -7.77 -37.38 -30.44
N LEU A 111 -7.25 -37.15 -29.22
CA LEU A 111 -5.85 -37.44 -28.85
C LEU A 111 -5.77 -38.51 -27.76
N CYS A 112 -5.09 -39.60 -28.10
CA CYS A 112 -4.68 -40.68 -27.23
C CYS A 112 -3.19 -40.55 -26.86
N LEU A 113 -2.91 -40.69 -25.55
CA LEU A 113 -1.74 -41.27 -24.86
C LEU A 113 -0.39 -41.49 -25.61
N GLN A 114 0.66 -40.81 -25.11
CA GLN A 114 2.06 -41.20 -24.76
C GLN A 114 2.70 -42.53 -25.26
N PRO A 115 4.04 -42.79 -25.07
CA PRO A 115 5.24 -41.92 -25.09
C PRO A 115 6.50 -42.57 -25.78
N GLY A 116 7.57 -41.78 -25.95
CA GLY A 116 8.97 -42.26 -25.79
C GLY A 116 9.79 -42.66 -27.03
N GLY A 117 11.04 -42.18 -27.09
CA GLY A 117 12.10 -42.77 -27.92
C GLY A 117 13.11 -41.79 -28.53
N ALA A 118 14.31 -41.70 -27.97
CA ALA A 118 15.55 -41.29 -28.67
C ALA A 118 16.27 -42.58 -29.14
N PRO A 119 17.15 -42.57 -30.17
CA PRO A 119 18.55 -42.15 -29.96
C PRO A 119 19.35 -41.58 -31.18
N GLN A 120 20.48 -40.95 -30.82
CA GLN A 120 21.77 -40.62 -31.48
C GLN A 120 22.05 -40.71 -33.00
N GLY A 121 22.85 -39.73 -33.48
CA GLY A 121 23.82 -39.88 -34.57
C GLY A 121 24.47 -38.55 -35.04
N TYR A 122 25.78 -38.38 -34.79
CA TYR A 122 26.67 -37.42 -35.50
C TYR A 122 27.28 -38.14 -36.73
N PRO A 123 27.68 -37.48 -37.85
CA PRO A 123 28.99 -36.78 -37.91
C PRO A 123 29.18 -35.63 -38.95
N THR A 124 30.22 -34.81 -38.69
CA THR A 124 31.15 -34.10 -39.63
C THR A 124 30.63 -33.12 -40.70
N GLY A 125 31.15 -31.89 -40.70
CA GLY A 125 30.91 -30.85 -41.73
C GLY A 125 31.97 -30.77 -42.84
N PRO A 126 31.88 -29.75 -43.73
CA PRO A 126 33.04 -29.22 -44.47
C PRO A 126 33.12 -27.67 -44.47
N ALA A 127 34.30 -27.15 -44.86
CA ALA A 127 34.69 -25.72 -44.89
C ALA A 127 34.69 -25.13 -46.35
N PRO A 128 35.27 -23.94 -46.67
CA PRO A 128 34.57 -22.68 -46.99
C PRO A 128 34.86 -22.07 -48.39
N GLY A 129 34.10 -21.04 -48.85
CA GLY A 129 34.49 -20.20 -50.01
C GLY A 129 33.52 -19.13 -50.57
N GLN A 130 33.94 -17.84 -50.48
CA GLN A 130 33.75 -16.69 -51.43
C GLN A 130 32.38 -15.90 -51.45
N PRO A 131 32.29 -14.65 -51.99
CA PRO A 131 32.60 -13.37 -51.33
C PRO A 131 31.51 -12.26 -51.47
N MET A 132 31.66 -11.11 -50.78
CA MET A 132 30.76 -9.92 -50.86
C MET A 132 31.49 -8.69 -51.49
N PRO A 133 30.79 -7.73 -52.14
CA PRO A 133 31.42 -6.62 -52.89
C PRO A 133 31.63 -5.29 -52.11
N ASN A 134 32.83 -4.69 -52.28
CA ASN A 134 33.27 -3.27 -52.45
C ASN A 134 32.32 -2.09 -52.06
N TYR A 135 32.70 -0.93 -51.48
CA TYR A 135 33.88 0.00 -51.50
C TYR A 135 33.62 1.14 -50.43
N PRO A 136 34.42 2.23 -50.21
CA PRO A 136 35.87 2.47 -50.35
C PRO A 136 36.57 3.17 -49.14
N ALA A 137 37.90 3.25 -49.28
CA ALA A 137 39.04 3.64 -48.43
C ALA A 137 39.09 4.98 -47.64
N GLY A 138 39.95 4.96 -46.60
CA GLY A 138 40.69 6.11 -46.01
C GLY A 138 42.13 5.69 -45.63
N PRO A 139 43.12 6.60 -45.57
CA PRO A 139 44.50 6.34 -46.01
C PRO A 139 45.48 5.75 -44.96
N ALA A 140 46.53 5.13 -45.48
CA ALA A 140 47.57 4.33 -44.84
C ALA A 140 48.64 5.11 -44.03
N PRO A 141 49.41 4.41 -43.17
CA PRO A 141 50.78 4.80 -42.82
C PRO A 141 51.83 3.77 -43.27
N GLY A 142 53.04 4.25 -43.56
CA GLY A 142 54.28 3.47 -43.59
C GLY A 142 55.48 4.41 -43.44
N PRO A 143 56.75 3.94 -43.42
CA PRO A 143 57.25 2.62 -42.99
C PRO A 143 58.49 2.68 -42.02
N SER A 144 58.83 1.52 -41.42
CA SER A 144 60.14 0.95 -40.89
C SER A 144 61.45 1.80 -40.94
N HIS A 145 62.47 1.77 -40.06
CA HIS A 145 63.25 0.77 -39.23
C HIS A 145 64.42 1.56 -38.50
N PRO A 146 65.50 1.01 -37.86
CA PRO A 146 65.75 -0.16 -36.96
C PRO A 146 66.70 0.13 -35.74
N GLY A 147 66.90 -0.86 -34.83
CA GLY A 147 68.22 -1.11 -34.19
C GLY A 147 68.39 -1.00 -32.65
N GLY A 148 68.98 -2.04 -32.03
CA GLY A 148 69.78 -1.94 -30.77
C GLY A 148 69.46 -2.92 -29.61
N GLN A 149 70.30 -3.95 -29.40
CA GLN A 149 70.46 -4.75 -28.14
C GLN A 149 71.52 -4.08 -27.20
N PRO A 150 71.89 -4.57 -25.97
CA PRO A 150 71.44 -5.71 -25.12
C PRO A 150 71.21 -5.40 -23.59
N HIS A 151 70.77 -6.43 -22.83
CA HIS A 151 70.57 -6.69 -21.37
C HIS A 151 71.57 -6.11 -20.30
N PRO A 152 71.44 -6.32 -18.94
CA PRO A 152 70.54 -7.20 -18.11
C PRO A 152 70.00 -6.62 -16.76
N GLY A 153 69.10 -7.36 -16.07
CA GLY A 153 69.03 -7.36 -14.59
C GLY A 153 67.63 -7.45 -13.94
N GLY A 154 67.37 -8.50 -13.15
CA GLY A 154 66.37 -8.47 -12.05
C GLY A 154 65.27 -9.55 -12.06
N GLN A 155 65.59 -10.69 -11.43
CA GLN A 155 64.82 -11.76 -10.76
C GLN A 155 63.26 -11.84 -10.67
N PRO A 156 62.70 -13.04 -10.38
CA PRO A 156 61.37 -13.47 -10.81
C PRO A 156 60.27 -13.31 -9.76
N HIS A 157 59.03 -13.05 -10.21
CA HIS A 157 57.82 -13.17 -9.39
C HIS A 157 56.92 -14.33 -9.85
N PRO A 158 56.28 -15.05 -8.93
CA PRO A 158 55.57 -16.30 -9.20
C PRO A 158 54.22 -16.09 -9.89
N HIS A 159 53.87 -17.07 -10.71
CA HIS A 159 52.58 -17.23 -11.40
C HIS A 159 51.37 -17.03 -10.48
N ALA A 160 50.50 -16.09 -10.83
CA ALA A 160 49.10 -16.08 -10.41
C ALA A 160 48.24 -16.78 -11.48
N PRO A 161 47.27 -17.64 -11.10
CA PRO A 161 46.43 -18.33 -12.06
C PRO A 161 45.48 -17.36 -12.76
N ALA A 162 45.32 -17.54 -14.07
CA ALA A 162 44.34 -16.83 -14.87
C ALA A 162 42.92 -17.16 -14.38
N VAL A 163 42.31 -16.23 -13.65
CA VAL A 163 40.90 -16.30 -13.27
C VAL A 163 40.07 -15.98 -14.51
N SER A 164 39.36 -16.99 -14.99
CA SER A 164 38.30 -16.90 -16.00
C SER A 164 37.40 -15.68 -15.78
N VAL A 165 37.41 -14.74 -16.73
CA VAL A 165 36.47 -13.62 -16.79
C VAL A 165 35.08 -14.16 -17.15
N ARG A 166 34.35 -14.64 -16.15
CA ARG A 166 32.90 -14.92 -16.25
C ARG A 166 32.17 -14.00 -15.27
N LYS A 167 31.25 -13.20 -15.83
CA LYS A 167 30.22 -12.38 -15.15
C LYS A 167 30.73 -11.41 -14.07
N LEU A 168 31.23 -10.25 -14.50
CA LEU A 168 31.39 -9.06 -13.66
C LEU A 168 30.19 -8.09 -13.73
N HIS A 169 29.03 -8.55 -14.21
CA HIS A 169 27.76 -7.81 -14.14
C HIS A 169 26.77 -8.58 -13.26
N CYS A 170 26.85 -8.34 -11.94
CA CYS A 170 25.77 -8.48 -10.93
C CYS A 170 26.27 -8.46 -9.46
N ASN A 171 27.55 -8.17 -9.19
CA ASN A 171 28.10 -8.20 -7.83
C ASN A 171 28.24 -6.81 -7.16
N ARG A 172 27.36 -5.86 -7.50
CA ARG A 172 27.19 -4.59 -6.74
C ARG A 172 25.78 -4.49 -6.13
N PHE A 173 25.12 -5.61 -5.91
CA PHE A 173 24.11 -5.70 -4.86
C PHE A 173 24.83 -6.20 -3.61
N ILE A 174 25.24 -5.27 -2.75
CA ILE A 174 25.54 -5.59 -1.36
C ILE A 174 24.36 -6.43 -0.86
N ASN A 175 24.65 -7.59 -0.27
CA ASN A 175 23.74 -8.43 0.53
C ASN A 175 22.71 -7.58 1.30
N ARG A 176 21.59 -7.19 0.67
CA ARG A 176 20.41 -6.72 1.41
C ARG A 176 19.82 -7.97 2.01
N ARG A 177 20.27 -8.29 3.24
CA ARG A 177 19.66 -9.31 4.07
C ARG A 177 18.16 -9.05 4.10
N TYR A 178 17.35 -10.08 3.91
CA TYR A 178 15.91 -10.00 4.05
C TYR A 178 15.52 -9.27 5.36
N ARG A 179 14.69 -8.22 5.26
CA ARG A 179 14.30 -7.34 6.38
C ARG A 179 12.82 -7.49 6.79
N GLY A 180 12.12 -8.50 6.27
CA GLY A 180 10.82 -8.92 6.79
C GLY A 180 10.96 -9.69 8.12
N SER A 181 9.90 -9.66 8.93
CA SER A 181 9.73 -10.44 10.15
C SER A 181 9.21 -11.85 9.86
N ILE A 182 8.33 -12.01 8.87
CA ILE A 182 7.79 -13.31 8.43
C ILE A 182 8.69 -13.89 7.34
N LYS A 183 8.90 -15.21 7.31
CA LYS A 183 9.75 -15.90 6.32
C LYS A 183 9.02 -17.13 5.78
N ASP A 184 9.49 -17.67 4.66
CA ASP A 184 9.03 -18.97 4.17
C ASP A 184 9.23 -20.03 5.26
N PHE A 185 8.16 -20.75 5.58
CA PHE A 185 8.22 -21.89 6.49
C PHE A 185 8.81 -23.11 5.75
N PRO A 186 9.93 -23.69 6.22
CA PRO A 186 10.52 -24.86 5.58
C PRO A 186 9.56 -26.06 5.61
N GLY A 187 9.34 -26.69 4.45
CA GLY A 187 8.48 -27.87 4.34
C GLY A 187 6.99 -27.58 4.45
N ALA A 188 6.54 -26.33 4.27
CA ALA A 188 5.12 -26.02 4.18
C ALA A 188 4.44 -26.84 3.06
N ASP A 189 3.31 -27.44 3.40
CA ASP A 189 2.49 -28.25 2.50
C ASP A 189 1.06 -27.66 2.49
N PRO A 190 0.61 -27.09 1.37
CA PRO A 190 -0.72 -26.50 1.26
C PRO A 190 -1.84 -27.45 1.66
N LEU A 191 -1.72 -28.76 1.40
CA LEU A 191 -2.77 -29.74 1.71
C LEU A 191 -2.89 -29.99 3.21
N ARG A 192 -1.76 -30.06 3.91
CA ARG A 192 -1.74 -30.16 5.39
C ARG A 192 -2.23 -28.86 6.02
N ASP A 193 -1.82 -27.72 5.47
CA ASP A 193 -2.20 -26.42 6.00
C ASP A 193 -3.72 -26.17 5.89
N VAL A 194 -4.35 -26.54 4.76
CA VAL A 194 -5.82 -26.45 4.63
C VAL A 194 -6.55 -27.45 5.53
N GLU A 195 -5.95 -28.60 5.84
CA GLU A 195 -6.51 -29.55 6.82
C GLU A 195 -6.50 -28.98 8.24
N VAL A 196 -5.41 -28.31 8.63
CA VAL A 196 -5.32 -27.60 9.92
C VAL A 196 -6.41 -26.53 10.01
N LEU A 197 -6.54 -25.68 8.99
CA LEU A 197 -7.60 -24.66 8.95
C LEU A 197 -9.01 -25.29 9.01
N ARG A 198 -9.25 -26.37 8.27
CA ARG A 198 -10.54 -27.07 8.27
C ARG A 198 -10.89 -27.64 9.63
N LYS A 199 -9.92 -28.21 10.35
CA LYS A 199 -10.08 -28.74 11.70
C LYS A 199 -10.31 -27.62 12.73
N ALA A 200 -9.59 -26.52 12.61
CA ALA A 200 -9.74 -25.36 13.49
C ALA A 200 -11.15 -24.75 13.43
N MET A 201 -11.82 -24.85 12.27
CA MET A 201 -13.20 -24.39 12.04
C MET A 201 -14.24 -25.53 12.12
N LYS A 202 -13.96 -26.62 12.82
CA LYS A 202 -14.88 -27.77 12.92
C LYS A 202 -15.37 -27.96 14.34
N GLY A 203 -16.69 -27.90 14.52
CA GLY A 203 -17.34 -28.22 15.78
C GLY A 203 -18.01 -26.99 16.37
N PHE A 204 -18.17 -26.97 17.68
CA PHE A 204 -18.67 -25.80 18.39
C PHE A 204 -17.47 -24.93 18.81
N GLY A 205 -17.45 -23.69 18.33
CA GLY A 205 -16.32 -22.77 18.50
C GLY A 205 -15.20 -22.97 17.48
N THR A 206 -14.19 -22.09 17.56
CA THR A 206 -13.06 -22.04 16.64
C THR A 206 -11.76 -22.27 17.43
N ASP A 207 -10.77 -22.92 16.83
CA ASP A 207 -9.40 -22.94 17.38
C ASP A 207 -8.59 -21.78 16.81
N GLU A 208 -8.72 -20.60 17.41
CA GLU A 208 -8.02 -19.39 16.95
C GLU A 208 -6.50 -19.55 17.05
N ASN A 209 -6.01 -20.30 18.05
CA ASN A 209 -4.57 -20.51 18.22
C ASN A 209 -3.98 -21.33 17.06
N ALA A 210 -4.69 -22.34 16.56
CA ALA A 210 -4.26 -23.08 15.37
C ALA A 210 -4.21 -22.18 14.12
N ILE A 211 -5.18 -21.27 13.97
CA ILE A 211 -5.20 -20.29 12.87
C ILE A 211 -4.02 -19.31 13.00
N ILE A 212 -3.77 -18.79 14.21
CA ILE A 212 -2.65 -17.87 14.51
C ILE A 212 -1.31 -18.54 14.22
N GLU A 213 -1.08 -19.75 14.73
CA GLU A 213 0.19 -20.46 14.55
C GLU A 213 0.40 -20.86 13.10
N LEU A 214 -0.64 -21.19 12.35
CA LEU A 214 -0.50 -21.47 10.93
C LEU A 214 -0.21 -20.19 10.14
N LEU A 215 -1.11 -19.21 10.17
CA LEU A 215 -1.00 -18.02 9.31
C LEU A 215 0.13 -17.08 9.75
N GLY A 216 0.39 -16.99 11.05
CA GLY A 216 1.48 -16.17 11.62
C GLY A 216 2.88 -16.73 11.38
N ASN A 217 3.01 -17.97 10.88
CA ASN A 217 4.30 -18.59 10.55
C ASN A 217 4.39 -18.99 9.07
N ARG A 218 3.54 -18.48 8.18
CA ARG A 218 3.58 -18.75 6.73
C ARG A 218 3.79 -17.44 5.98
N SER A 219 4.62 -17.46 4.94
CA SER A 219 4.74 -16.29 4.05
C SER A 219 3.49 -16.10 3.20
N SER A 220 3.31 -14.91 2.60
CA SER A 220 2.21 -14.62 1.69
C SER A 220 2.19 -15.61 0.52
N LYS A 221 3.38 -15.95 0.00
CA LYS A 221 3.57 -16.98 -1.04
C LYS A 221 3.00 -18.35 -0.62
N GLN A 222 3.00 -18.67 0.66
CA GLN A 222 2.46 -19.92 1.20
C GLN A 222 0.98 -19.80 1.60
N ARG A 223 0.54 -18.64 2.09
CA ARG A 223 -0.84 -18.37 2.54
C ARG A 223 -1.83 -18.21 1.38
N VAL A 224 -1.48 -17.44 0.36
CA VAL A 224 -2.40 -17.11 -0.74
C VAL A 224 -2.89 -18.37 -1.49
N PRO A 225 -2.04 -19.37 -1.81
CA PRO A 225 -2.50 -20.60 -2.45
C PRO A 225 -3.47 -21.43 -1.59
N LEU A 226 -3.52 -21.23 -0.26
CA LEU A 226 -4.43 -21.97 0.62
C LEU A 226 -5.90 -21.73 0.26
N VAL A 227 -6.24 -20.54 -0.25
CA VAL A 227 -7.62 -20.22 -0.66
C VAL A 227 -8.08 -21.17 -1.77
N ALA A 228 -7.26 -21.33 -2.81
CA ALA A 228 -7.55 -22.23 -3.93
C ALA A 228 -7.46 -23.72 -3.51
N ALA A 229 -6.47 -24.07 -2.68
CA ALA A 229 -6.29 -25.44 -2.19
C ALA A 229 -7.48 -25.89 -1.32
N TYR A 230 -8.01 -25.02 -0.45
CA TYR A 230 -9.15 -25.31 0.40
C TYR A 230 -10.42 -25.52 -0.44
N LYS A 231 -10.61 -24.70 -1.48
CA LYS A 231 -11.70 -24.87 -2.44
C LYS A 231 -11.62 -26.19 -3.19
N THR A 232 -10.42 -26.55 -3.65
CA THR A 232 -10.20 -27.82 -4.37
C THR A 232 -10.42 -29.03 -3.48
N THR A 233 -9.96 -28.97 -2.22
CA THR A 233 -9.97 -30.11 -1.30
C THR A 233 -11.36 -30.34 -0.69
N TYR A 234 -12.09 -29.27 -0.36
CA TYR A 234 -13.35 -29.37 0.39
C TYR A 234 -14.58 -28.85 -0.36
N GLY A 235 -14.42 -28.25 -1.54
CA GLY A 235 -15.51 -27.60 -2.27
C GLY A 235 -16.03 -26.30 -1.63
N LYS A 236 -15.40 -25.83 -0.54
CA LYS A 236 -15.84 -24.70 0.28
C LYS A 236 -14.99 -23.45 0.05
N ASP A 237 -15.53 -22.29 0.42
CA ASP A 237 -14.82 -21.02 0.32
C ASP A 237 -14.13 -20.70 1.65
N LEU A 238 -12.80 -20.65 1.66
CA LEU A 238 -12.01 -20.46 2.88
C LEU A 238 -12.30 -19.10 3.55
N LEU A 239 -12.39 -18.03 2.75
CA LEU A 239 -12.63 -16.70 3.29
C LEU A 239 -14.01 -16.59 3.91
N ARG A 240 -15.03 -17.20 3.29
CA ARG A 240 -16.39 -17.25 3.81
C ARG A 240 -16.49 -18.08 5.10
N ASP A 241 -15.85 -19.24 5.13
CA ASP A 241 -15.84 -20.09 6.33
C ASP A 241 -15.15 -19.33 7.49
N LEU A 242 -13.98 -18.69 7.26
CA LEU A 242 -13.31 -17.89 8.29
C LEU A 242 -14.16 -16.70 8.75
N LYS A 243 -14.87 -16.03 7.84
CA LYS A 243 -15.80 -14.94 8.18
C LYS A 243 -16.98 -15.37 9.05
N SER A 244 -17.43 -16.62 8.95
CA SER A 244 -18.50 -17.13 9.82
C SER A 244 -18.01 -17.56 11.20
N GLU A 245 -16.72 -17.87 11.32
CA GLU A 245 -16.11 -18.44 12.54
C GLU A 245 -15.35 -17.40 13.38
N LEU A 246 -14.94 -16.29 12.76
CA LEU A 246 -14.18 -15.21 13.39
C LEU A 246 -15.00 -13.92 13.40
N THR A 247 -14.68 -13.00 14.31
CA THR A 247 -15.29 -11.66 14.34
C THR A 247 -14.28 -10.55 14.62
N GLY A 248 -14.65 -9.31 14.28
CA GLY A 248 -13.94 -8.11 14.68
C GLY A 248 -12.54 -7.95 14.05
N ASN A 249 -11.61 -7.33 14.78
CA ASN A 249 -10.27 -7.04 14.24
C ASN A 249 -9.44 -8.30 13.97
N PHE A 250 -9.69 -9.39 14.69
CA PHE A 250 -9.02 -10.66 14.44
C PHE A 250 -9.44 -11.25 13.10
N GLU A 251 -10.75 -11.25 12.80
CA GLU A 251 -11.28 -11.62 11.48
C GLU A 251 -10.64 -10.78 10.36
N ASN A 252 -10.67 -9.46 10.50
CA ASN A 252 -10.10 -8.55 9.50
C ASN A 252 -8.61 -8.84 9.23
N LEU A 253 -7.83 -9.09 10.29
CA LEU A 253 -6.41 -9.42 10.18
C LEU A 253 -6.18 -10.78 9.48
N VAL A 254 -6.93 -11.81 9.86
CA VAL A 254 -6.83 -13.15 9.26
C VAL A 254 -7.15 -13.12 7.77
N LEU A 255 -8.21 -12.41 7.39
CA LEU A 255 -8.60 -12.30 5.98
C LEU A 255 -7.57 -11.52 5.17
N ALA A 256 -7.03 -10.42 5.71
CA ALA A 256 -5.96 -9.66 5.08
C ALA A 256 -4.72 -10.54 4.82
N LEU A 257 -4.40 -11.47 5.72
CA LEU A 257 -3.29 -12.40 5.55
C LEU A 257 -3.51 -13.45 4.43
N LEU A 258 -4.72 -13.65 3.94
CA LEU A 258 -5.03 -14.61 2.88
C LEU A 258 -5.12 -13.97 1.48
N MET A 259 -4.93 -12.66 1.40
CA MET A 259 -4.88 -11.92 0.15
C MET A 259 -3.42 -11.76 -0.32
N SER A 260 -3.20 -11.74 -1.64
CA SER A 260 -1.89 -11.32 -2.15
C SER A 260 -1.65 -9.83 -1.82
N PRO A 261 -0.40 -9.36 -1.72
CA PRO A 261 -0.11 -7.98 -1.32
C PRO A 261 -0.86 -6.95 -2.17
N SER A 262 -0.87 -7.11 -3.50
CA SER A 262 -1.55 -6.19 -4.41
C SER A 262 -3.08 -6.33 -4.37
N GLN A 263 -3.64 -7.51 -4.07
CA GLN A 263 -5.08 -7.65 -3.84
C GLN A 263 -5.51 -6.94 -2.55
N PHE A 264 -4.70 -7.08 -1.49
CA PHE A 264 -4.98 -6.41 -0.22
C PHE A 264 -4.92 -4.88 -0.38
N ASP A 265 -3.90 -4.35 -1.06
CA ASP A 265 -3.80 -2.92 -1.37
C ASP A 265 -4.98 -2.44 -2.24
N ALA A 266 -5.39 -3.20 -3.26
CA ALA A 266 -6.54 -2.85 -4.10
C ALA A 266 -7.85 -2.80 -3.28
N ALA A 267 -8.07 -3.74 -2.37
CA ALA A 267 -9.22 -3.74 -1.47
C ALA A 267 -9.18 -2.58 -0.48
N GLU A 268 -8.02 -2.28 0.11
CA GLU A 268 -7.86 -1.13 1.02
C GLU A 268 -8.12 0.21 0.32
N LEU A 269 -7.64 0.38 -0.92
CA LEU A 269 -7.94 1.53 -1.76
C LEU A 269 -9.43 1.60 -2.11
N ARG A 270 -10.07 0.47 -2.41
CA ARG A 270 -11.51 0.42 -2.72
C ARG A 270 -12.34 0.89 -1.54
N GLU A 271 -12.05 0.37 -0.36
CA GLU A 271 -12.74 0.72 0.88
C GLU A 271 -12.39 2.13 1.37
N ALA A 272 -11.23 2.68 1.01
CA ALA A 272 -10.88 4.08 1.26
C ALA A 272 -11.69 5.06 0.38
N ILE A 273 -12.16 4.62 -0.79
CA ILE A 273 -12.95 5.42 -1.73
C ILE A 273 -14.46 5.22 -1.49
N LYS A 274 -14.94 3.99 -1.35
CA LYS A 274 -16.38 3.69 -1.29
C LYS A 274 -17.09 4.17 0.00
N GLY A 275 -16.34 4.59 1.03
CA GLY A 275 -16.86 4.93 2.35
C GLY A 275 -17.74 6.20 2.39
N ALA A 276 -18.33 6.46 3.56
CA ALA A 276 -18.92 7.76 3.86
C ALA A 276 -17.78 8.78 4.04
N GLY A 277 -17.41 9.44 2.94
CA GLY A 277 -16.19 10.22 2.85
C GLY A 277 -14.99 9.36 2.41
N THR A 278 -13.94 10.03 1.97
CA THR A 278 -12.71 9.38 1.49
C THR A 278 -11.73 9.23 2.65
N ASP A 279 -11.05 8.08 2.79
CA ASP A 279 -9.90 7.93 3.69
C ASP A 279 -8.63 8.37 2.95
N GLU A 280 -8.36 9.67 2.92
CA GLU A 280 -7.20 10.21 2.22
C GLU A 280 -5.88 9.71 2.81
N ALA A 281 -5.86 9.44 4.12
CA ALA A 281 -4.67 8.93 4.79
C ALA A 281 -4.29 7.53 4.29
N CYS A 282 -5.25 6.66 3.98
CA CYS A 282 -5.04 5.37 3.34
C CYS A 282 -4.54 5.53 1.89
N LEU A 283 -5.21 6.37 1.09
CA LEU A 283 -4.82 6.64 -0.30
C LEU A 283 -3.37 7.13 -0.39
N ILE A 284 -3.02 8.09 0.46
CA ILE A 284 -1.65 8.63 0.55
C ILE A 284 -0.65 7.54 0.92
N GLU A 285 -0.94 6.74 1.96
CA GLU A 285 -0.04 5.70 2.47
C GLU A 285 0.36 4.68 1.41
N ILE A 286 -0.63 4.15 0.69
CA ILE A 286 -0.41 3.13 -0.32
C ILE A 286 0.31 3.77 -1.52
N LEU A 287 -0.27 4.83 -2.11
CA LEU A 287 0.23 5.39 -3.37
C LEU A 287 1.61 6.05 -3.24
N SER A 288 1.98 6.56 -2.06
CA SER A 288 3.32 7.15 -1.87
C SER A 288 4.42 6.14 -1.56
N SER A 289 4.07 4.94 -1.10
CA SER A 289 5.04 3.95 -0.60
C SER A 289 5.33 2.81 -1.57
N ARG A 290 4.37 2.45 -2.43
CA ARG A 290 4.52 1.36 -3.40
C ARG A 290 5.45 1.73 -4.57
N THR A 291 6.04 0.71 -5.15
CA THR A 291 6.87 0.76 -6.37
C THR A 291 5.98 0.80 -7.62
N ASN A 292 6.56 1.16 -8.77
CA ASN A 292 5.82 1.18 -10.04
C ASN A 292 5.20 -0.20 -10.35
N ALA A 293 5.97 -1.27 -10.19
CA ALA A 293 5.50 -2.64 -10.42
C ALA A 293 4.30 -3.00 -9.52
N GLU A 294 4.36 -2.66 -8.24
CA GLU A 294 3.24 -2.86 -7.30
C GLU A 294 2.01 -2.03 -7.72
N ILE A 295 2.19 -0.76 -8.10
CA ILE A 295 1.10 0.12 -8.55
C ILE A 295 0.43 -0.41 -9.82
N HIS A 296 1.19 -0.87 -10.81
CA HIS A 296 0.62 -1.45 -12.03
C HIS A 296 -0.20 -2.70 -11.74
N GLU A 297 0.28 -3.57 -10.83
CA GLU A 297 -0.45 -4.77 -10.42
C GLU A 297 -1.73 -4.43 -9.63
N ILE A 298 -1.66 -3.44 -8.72
CA ILE A 298 -2.83 -2.89 -8.03
C ILE A 298 -3.86 -2.39 -9.03
N ASN A 299 -3.46 -1.61 -10.03
CA ASN A 299 -4.36 -1.08 -11.07
C ASN A 299 -5.04 -2.20 -11.85
N ARG A 300 -4.29 -3.25 -12.22
CA ARG A 300 -4.81 -4.42 -12.93
C ARG A 300 -5.86 -5.14 -12.10
N ILE A 301 -5.56 -5.43 -10.84
CA ILE A 301 -6.47 -6.12 -9.92
C ILE A 301 -7.71 -5.26 -9.66
N TYR A 302 -7.52 -3.99 -9.31
CA TYR A 302 -8.62 -3.07 -9.00
C TYR A 302 -9.63 -2.98 -10.16
N LYS A 303 -9.13 -2.83 -11.39
CA LYS A 303 -9.98 -2.81 -12.58
C LYS A 303 -10.71 -4.15 -12.79
N SER A 304 -10.01 -5.26 -12.60
CA SER A 304 -10.58 -6.61 -12.74
C SER A 304 -11.66 -6.91 -11.69
N GLU A 305 -11.47 -6.51 -10.44
CA GLU A 305 -12.38 -6.83 -9.33
C GLU A 305 -13.56 -5.86 -9.25
N TYR A 306 -13.37 -4.58 -9.59
CA TYR A 306 -14.37 -3.54 -9.34
C TYR A 306 -14.96 -2.91 -10.62
N GLY A 307 -14.50 -3.32 -11.81
CA GLY A 307 -15.04 -2.89 -13.09
C GLY A 307 -14.80 -1.41 -13.44
N LYS A 308 -14.01 -0.69 -12.64
CA LYS A 308 -13.65 0.72 -12.83
C LYS A 308 -12.15 0.89 -12.57
N SER A 309 -11.47 1.76 -13.30
CA SER A 309 -10.04 1.99 -13.05
C SER A 309 -9.84 2.70 -11.69
N LEU A 310 -8.70 2.46 -11.05
CA LEU A 310 -8.35 3.15 -9.81
C LEU A 310 -8.28 4.67 -10.01
N GLU A 311 -7.74 5.12 -11.16
CA GLU A 311 -7.67 6.53 -11.52
C GLU A 311 -9.06 7.18 -11.62
N ASP A 312 -10.02 6.53 -12.28
CA ASP A 312 -11.39 7.06 -12.40
C ASP A 312 -12.10 7.10 -11.04
N SER A 313 -11.79 6.15 -10.16
CA SER A 313 -12.31 6.13 -8.78
C SER A 313 -11.72 7.27 -7.95
N ILE A 314 -10.39 7.45 -7.97
CA ILE A 314 -9.71 8.57 -7.29
C ILE A 314 -10.23 9.91 -7.83
N SER A 315 -10.39 10.02 -9.15
CA SER A 315 -10.78 11.27 -9.79
C SER A 315 -12.21 11.69 -9.46
N GLY A 316 -13.09 10.72 -9.22
CA GLY A 316 -14.48 10.95 -8.80
C GLY A 316 -14.62 11.40 -7.34
N ASP A 317 -13.74 10.91 -6.47
CA ASP A 317 -13.83 11.13 -5.01
C ASP A 317 -12.95 12.25 -4.48
N THR A 318 -11.96 12.67 -5.26
CA THR A 318 -11.00 13.71 -4.85
C THR A 318 -11.03 14.91 -5.78
N SER A 319 -10.49 16.04 -5.31
CA SER A 319 -10.49 17.28 -6.08
C SER A 319 -9.18 18.06 -5.98
N GLY A 320 -9.07 19.12 -6.79
CA GLY A 320 -7.96 20.07 -6.73
C GLY A 320 -6.58 19.46 -6.98
N HIS A 321 -5.58 19.99 -6.27
CA HIS A 321 -4.19 19.53 -6.35
C HIS A 321 -4.00 18.16 -5.69
N PHE A 322 -4.85 17.80 -4.73
CA PHE A 322 -4.79 16.51 -4.07
C PHE A 322 -5.15 15.38 -5.05
N ARG A 323 -6.22 15.56 -5.85
CA ARG A 323 -6.54 14.64 -6.95
C ARG A 323 -5.36 14.49 -7.91
N ARG A 324 -4.76 15.60 -8.34
CA ARG A 324 -3.62 15.58 -9.28
C ARG A 324 -2.43 14.80 -8.72
N LEU A 325 -2.13 14.95 -7.43
CA LEU A 325 -1.10 14.19 -6.74
C LEU A 325 -1.40 12.68 -6.77
N LEU A 326 -2.59 12.27 -6.32
CA LEU A 326 -2.96 10.85 -6.27
C LEU A 326 -3.02 10.21 -7.65
N VAL A 327 -3.55 10.93 -8.65
CA VAL A 327 -3.55 10.47 -10.05
C VAL A 327 -2.11 10.28 -10.56
N SER A 328 -1.21 11.21 -10.25
CA SER A 328 0.20 11.10 -10.67
C SER A 328 0.90 9.89 -10.04
N LEU A 329 0.60 9.59 -8.76
CA LEU A 329 1.15 8.43 -8.07
C LEU A 329 0.54 7.11 -8.57
N CYS A 330 -0.78 7.07 -8.83
CA CYS A 330 -1.44 5.86 -9.29
C CYS A 330 -1.08 5.46 -10.73
N GLN A 331 -0.45 6.35 -11.51
CA GLN A 331 0.11 5.96 -12.80
C GLN A 331 1.27 4.96 -12.68
N GLY A 332 2.03 4.98 -11.58
CA GLY A 332 3.20 4.11 -11.43
C GLY A 332 4.30 4.40 -12.46
N ASN A 333 4.47 5.65 -12.88
CA ASN A 333 5.40 6.05 -13.95
C ASN A 333 6.63 6.83 -13.42
N ARG A 334 7.07 6.56 -12.19
CA ARG A 334 8.27 7.20 -11.63
C ARG A 334 9.52 6.71 -12.35
N ASP A 335 10.50 7.57 -12.59
CA ASP A 335 11.82 7.16 -13.05
C ASP A 335 12.49 6.19 -12.06
N GLU A 336 12.98 5.05 -12.53
CA GLU A 336 13.62 4.01 -11.70
C GLU A 336 15.15 4.01 -11.82
N ARG A 337 15.74 5.01 -12.50
CA ARG A 337 17.20 5.11 -12.63
C ARG A 337 17.87 5.35 -11.27
N GLU A 338 18.90 4.53 -11.01
CA GLU A 338 19.73 4.62 -9.81
C GLU A 338 20.85 5.67 -9.92
N THR A 339 21.21 6.05 -11.14
CA THR A 339 22.24 7.07 -11.40
C THR A 339 21.72 8.47 -11.13
N VAL A 340 22.51 9.28 -10.43
CA VAL A 340 22.14 10.67 -10.09
C VAL A 340 22.93 11.65 -10.95
N ASP A 341 22.21 12.54 -11.63
CA ASP A 341 22.78 13.75 -12.25
C ASP A 341 22.68 14.90 -11.25
N VAL A 342 23.83 15.28 -10.68
CA VAL A 342 23.92 16.34 -9.66
C VAL A 342 23.55 17.71 -10.22
N SER A 343 23.84 17.98 -11.51
CA SER A 343 23.46 19.24 -12.15
C SER A 343 21.94 19.36 -12.26
N LEU A 344 21.28 18.27 -12.70
CA LEU A 344 19.83 18.23 -12.75
C LEU A 344 19.22 18.30 -11.34
N ALA A 345 19.85 17.67 -10.33
CA ALA A 345 19.37 17.73 -8.95
C ALA A 345 19.38 19.18 -8.41
N LYS A 346 20.45 19.94 -8.67
CA LYS A 346 20.53 21.37 -8.35
C LYS A 346 19.46 22.20 -9.07
N GLN A 347 19.24 21.92 -10.36
CA GLN A 347 18.19 22.59 -11.13
C GLN A 347 16.78 22.30 -10.59
N ASP A 348 16.47 21.04 -10.27
CA ASP A 348 15.18 20.68 -9.69
C ASP A 348 15.02 21.27 -8.27
N ALA A 349 16.08 21.34 -7.47
CA ALA A 349 16.07 22.03 -6.16
C ALA A 349 15.77 23.53 -6.32
N GLN A 350 16.39 24.20 -7.30
CA GLN A 350 16.09 25.59 -7.63
C GLN A 350 14.66 25.80 -8.10
N LYS A 351 14.10 24.87 -8.89
CA LYS A 351 12.69 24.92 -9.30
C LYS A 351 11.75 24.79 -8.10
N LEU A 352 12.02 23.87 -7.18
CA LEU A 352 11.24 23.72 -5.95
C LEU A 352 11.31 24.98 -5.07
N TYR A 353 12.51 25.57 -4.94
CA TYR A 353 12.69 26.81 -4.17
C TYR A 353 11.93 27.98 -4.81
N ALA A 354 12.03 28.13 -6.13
CA ALA A 354 11.30 29.15 -6.89
C ALA A 354 9.77 28.94 -6.83
N ALA A 355 9.32 27.70 -6.74
CA ALA A 355 7.92 27.31 -6.68
C ALA A 355 7.29 27.49 -5.29
N GLY A 356 8.09 27.63 -4.23
CA GLY A 356 7.63 27.83 -2.85
C GLY A 356 8.24 29.07 -2.21
N GLU A 357 9.35 28.91 -1.49
CA GLU A 357 9.93 29.95 -0.62
C GLU A 357 10.29 31.29 -1.32
N ASN A 358 10.46 31.32 -2.65
CA ASN A 358 10.79 32.55 -3.39
C ASN A 358 9.57 33.28 -3.99
N LYS A 359 8.35 32.95 -3.58
CA LYS A 359 7.13 33.63 -4.04
C LYS A 359 6.06 33.66 -2.94
N VAL A 360 5.04 34.49 -3.14
CA VAL A 360 3.82 34.46 -2.29
C VAL A 360 2.91 33.36 -2.81
N GLY A 361 2.53 32.42 -1.93
CA GLY A 361 1.82 31.20 -2.30
C GLY A 361 2.74 30.15 -2.90
N THR A 362 2.19 29.03 -3.38
CA THR A 362 3.02 27.93 -3.88
C THR A 362 2.50 27.38 -5.21
N ASP A 363 3.42 26.93 -6.06
CA ASP A 363 3.11 26.20 -7.29
C ASP A 363 3.13 24.68 -6.98
N GLU A 364 2.00 24.17 -6.50
CA GLU A 364 1.89 22.75 -6.14
C GLU A 364 2.00 21.84 -7.37
N SER A 365 1.80 22.37 -8.58
CA SER A 365 1.96 21.62 -9.83
C SER A 365 3.43 21.34 -10.11
N GLN A 366 4.33 22.29 -9.85
CA GLN A 366 5.78 22.06 -9.94
C GLN A 366 6.27 21.07 -8.90
N PHE A 367 5.79 21.17 -7.66
CA PHE A 367 6.07 20.17 -6.63
C PHE A 367 5.62 18.78 -7.09
N ASN A 368 4.39 18.65 -7.59
CA ASN A 368 3.87 17.37 -8.08
C ASN A 368 4.71 16.80 -9.23
N ALA A 369 5.04 17.63 -10.23
CA ALA A 369 5.79 17.21 -11.41
C ALA A 369 7.18 16.67 -11.08
N ILE A 370 7.87 17.26 -10.09
CA ILE A 370 9.19 16.81 -9.66
C ILE A 370 9.06 15.62 -8.71
N LEU A 371 8.26 15.75 -7.66
CA LEU A 371 8.18 14.75 -6.58
C LEU A 371 7.59 13.43 -7.04
N CYS A 372 6.71 13.40 -8.03
CA CYS A 372 6.09 12.16 -8.53
C CYS A 372 6.88 11.49 -9.65
N ALA A 373 7.60 12.25 -10.48
CA ALA A 373 8.24 11.70 -11.68
C ALA A 373 9.71 11.31 -11.50
N ARG A 374 10.48 12.02 -10.68
CA ARG A 374 11.95 11.78 -10.55
C ARG A 374 12.27 10.52 -9.75
N SER A 375 13.43 9.92 -9.99
CA SER A 375 13.83 8.71 -9.24
C SER A 375 14.09 8.99 -7.78
N LYS A 376 13.94 7.96 -6.93
CA LYS A 376 14.17 8.10 -5.47
C LYS A 376 15.61 8.56 -5.17
N PRO A 377 16.67 8.00 -5.80
CA PRO A 377 18.03 8.50 -5.61
C PRO A 377 18.21 9.96 -6.05
N HIS A 378 17.65 10.35 -7.19
CA HIS A 378 17.67 11.73 -7.67
C HIS A 378 17.00 12.68 -6.67
N LEU A 379 15.81 12.33 -6.18
CA LEU A 379 15.08 13.18 -5.24
C LEU A 379 15.79 13.32 -3.89
N ARG A 380 16.50 12.30 -3.41
CA ARG A 380 17.35 12.44 -2.21
C ARG A 380 18.46 13.47 -2.44
N ALA A 381 19.08 13.50 -3.61
CA ALA A 381 20.05 14.53 -3.97
C ALA A 381 19.39 15.92 -4.09
N VAL A 382 18.22 16.01 -4.71
CA VAL A 382 17.42 17.25 -4.77
C VAL A 382 17.13 17.80 -3.37
N PHE A 383 16.73 16.95 -2.42
CA PHE A 383 16.43 17.39 -1.05
C PHE A 383 17.67 17.87 -0.31
N HIS A 384 18.82 17.24 -0.56
CA HIS A 384 20.09 17.70 -0.03
C HIS A 384 20.46 19.09 -0.58
N GLU A 385 20.44 19.25 -1.91
CA GLU A 385 20.75 20.54 -2.56
C GLU A 385 19.76 21.63 -2.15
N TYR A 386 18.46 21.32 -2.05
CA TYR A 386 17.43 22.25 -1.57
C TYR A 386 17.76 22.77 -0.16
N GLN A 387 18.13 21.87 0.76
CA GLN A 387 18.50 22.25 2.12
C GLN A 387 19.78 23.09 2.16
N GLN A 388 20.78 22.79 1.32
CA GLN A 388 21.99 23.61 1.23
C GLN A 388 21.70 25.02 0.71
N MET A 389 20.74 25.16 -0.19
CA MET A 389 20.40 26.44 -0.80
C MET A 389 19.62 27.36 0.13
N CYS A 390 18.59 26.86 0.83
CA CYS A 390 17.69 27.71 1.62
C CYS A 390 17.76 27.47 3.14
N GLY A 391 18.58 26.52 3.59
CA GLY A 391 18.75 26.19 5.01
C GLY A 391 17.55 25.46 5.65
N ARG A 392 16.57 25.03 4.84
CA ARG A 392 15.34 24.40 5.33
C ARG A 392 15.10 23.04 4.67
N GLU A 393 14.63 22.08 5.46
CA GLU A 393 14.17 20.81 4.91
C GLU A 393 12.91 21.01 4.04
N ILE A 394 12.83 20.28 2.93
CA ILE A 394 11.71 20.41 1.98
C ILE A 394 10.36 20.14 2.63
N GLU A 395 10.27 19.19 3.59
CA GLU A 395 9.04 18.93 4.34
C GLU A 395 8.57 20.17 5.12
N LYS A 396 9.51 20.92 5.70
CA LYS A 396 9.20 22.13 6.46
C LYS A 396 8.74 23.26 5.55
N SER A 397 9.26 23.35 4.33
CA SER A 397 8.72 24.27 3.32
C SER A 397 7.31 23.88 2.92
N ILE A 398 7.06 22.61 2.61
CA ILE A 398 5.72 22.11 2.26
C ILE A 398 4.70 22.42 3.36
N CYS A 399 5.03 22.17 4.64
CA CYS A 399 4.13 22.45 5.77
C CYS A 399 3.85 23.94 6.00
N ARG A 400 4.69 24.85 5.50
CA ARG A 400 4.44 26.31 5.63
C ARG A 400 3.60 26.84 4.49
N GLU A 401 3.70 26.20 3.34
CA GLU A 401 3.19 26.69 2.08
C GLU A 401 1.88 26.02 1.63
N MET A 402 1.66 24.78 2.04
CA MET A 402 0.50 23.97 1.68
C MET A 402 -0.30 23.63 2.93
N SER A 403 -1.56 23.23 2.74
CA SER A 403 -2.41 22.76 3.84
C SER A 403 -3.25 21.54 3.44
N GLY A 404 -3.84 20.90 4.45
CA GLY A 404 -4.82 19.82 4.28
C GLY A 404 -4.24 18.57 3.62
N ASN A 405 -5.02 17.96 2.72
CA ASN A 405 -4.66 16.70 2.08
C ASN A 405 -3.49 16.84 1.09
N VAL A 406 -3.34 18.01 0.47
CA VAL A 406 -2.21 18.29 -0.44
C VAL A 406 -0.90 18.28 0.33
N GLU A 407 -0.85 19.00 1.45
CA GLU A 407 0.31 19.01 2.35
C GLU A 407 0.62 17.59 2.84
N SER A 408 -0.38 16.89 3.38
CA SER A 408 -0.23 15.54 3.92
C SER A 408 0.31 14.56 2.88
N GLY A 409 -0.19 14.63 1.64
CA GLY A 409 0.24 13.79 0.54
C GLY A 409 1.68 14.09 0.11
N MET A 410 2.03 15.37 -0.08
CA MET A 410 3.38 15.78 -0.50
C MET A 410 4.42 15.41 0.57
N VAL A 411 4.12 15.64 1.85
CA VAL A 411 5.00 15.25 2.96
C VAL A 411 5.18 13.73 3.01
N ALA A 412 4.12 12.95 2.80
CA ALA A 412 4.22 11.49 2.77
C ALA A 412 5.11 10.98 1.63
N VAL A 413 5.02 11.57 0.43
CA VAL A 413 5.90 11.26 -0.70
C VAL A 413 7.35 11.52 -0.32
N VAL A 414 7.65 12.70 0.23
CA VAL A 414 9.02 13.05 0.66
C VAL A 414 9.53 12.07 1.73
N LYS A 415 8.73 11.78 2.76
CA LYS A 415 9.12 10.84 3.82
C LYS A 415 9.38 9.44 3.27
N CYS A 416 8.52 8.94 2.37
CA CYS A 416 8.71 7.65 1.72
C CYS A 416 9.99 7.60 0.88
N ILE A 417 10.35 8.70 0.21
CA ILE A 417 11.61 8.81 -0.53
C ILE A 417 12.81 8.82 0.42
N LYS A 418 12.79 9.63 1.49
CA LYS A 418 13.89 9.72 2.47
C LYS A 418 14.10 8.39 3.20
N ASN A 419 13.07 7.89 3.86
CA ASN A 419 13.11 6.65 4.63
C ASN A 419 11.70 6.07 4.80
N THR A 420 11.35 5.08 3.97
CA THR A 420 10.05 4.42 4.00
C THR A 420 9.77 3.71 5.33
N ALA A 421 10.80 3.12 5.97
CA ALA A 421 10.64 2.46 7.26
C ALA A 421 10.29 3.46 8.38
N ALA A 422 10.95 4.62 8.40
CA ALA A 422 10.62 5.70 9.34
C ALA A 422 9.21 6.26 9.11
N TYR A 423 8.76 6.36 7.84
CA TYR A 423 7.38 6.75 7.53
C TYR A 423 6.37 5.78 8.15
N PHE A 424 6.54 4.47 7.96
CA PHE A 424 5.63 3.48 8.54
C PHE A 424 5.74 3.41 10.07
N ALA A 425 6.92 3.61 10.64
CA ALA A 425 7.09 3.72 12.09
C ALA A 425 6.26 4.89 12.66
N GLU A 426 6.30 6.06 12.02
CA GLU A 426 5.49 7.21 12.42
C GLU A 426 3.98 6.94 12.29
N ARG A 427 3.56 6.26 11.22
CA ARG A 427 2.15 5.91 11.03
C ARG A 427 1.65 4.89 12.04
N LEU A 428 2.45 3.88 12.37
CA LEU A 428 2.14 2.93 13.45
C LEU A 428 2.01 3.65 14.78
N HIS A 429 2.90 4.60 15.07
CA HIS A 429 2.81 5.38 16.30
C HIS A 429 1.50 6.18 16.35
N LYS A 430 1.19 6.92 15.29
CA LYS A 430 -0.06 7.69 15.16
C LYS A 430 -1.33 6.83 15.20
N ALA A 431 -1.23 5.55 14.83
CA ALA A 431 -2.36 4.62 14.86
C ALA A 431 -2.66 4.10 16.28
N MET A 432 -1.67 4.06 17.17
CA MET A 432 -1.78 3.56 18.54
C MET A 432 -1.64 4.67 19.61
N ALA A 433 -1.35 5.91 19.19
CA ALA A 433 -1.21 7.04 20.10
C ALA A 433 -2.58 7.62 20.49
N GLY A 434 -2.81 7.78 21.79
CA GLY A 434 -4.02 8.39 22.34
C GLY A 434 -5.03 7.36 22.83
N ALA A 435 -6.29 7.76 22.92
CA ALA A 435 -7.36 6.85 23.33
C ALA A 435 -7.85 6.01 22.13
N GLY A 436 -7.75 4.69 22.26
CA GLY A 436 -8.14 3.74 21.23
C GLY A 436 -7.11 3.58 20.11
N THR A 437 -7.39 2.67 19.19
CA THR A 437 -6.47 2.26 18.12
C THR A 437 -7.12 2.43 16.76
N LYS A 438 -6.38 2.95 15.79
CA LYS A 438 -6.79 2.96 14.37
C LYS A 438 -6.49 1.59 13.76
N ASP A 439 -7.23 0.58 14.19
CA ASP A 439 -6.98 -0.84 13.89
C ASP A 439 -6.81 -1.14 12.40
N ARG A 440 -7.62 -0.51 11.54
CA ARG A 440 -7.50 -0.70 10.09
C ARG A 440 -6.12 -0.26 9.55
N THR A 441 -5.58 0.85 10.06
CA THR A 441 -4.22 1.29 9.71
C THR A 441 -3.17 0.37 10.31
N LEU A 442 -3.35 -0.07 11.57
CA LEU A 442 -2.46 -1.02 12.22
C LEU A 442 -2.37 -2.35 11.44
N ILE A 443 -3.52 -2.96 11.12
CA ILE A 443 -3.62 -4.18 10.31
C ILE A 443 -2.94 -3.97 8.95
N ARG A 444 -3.30 -2.90 8.24
CA ARG A 444 -2.77 -2.65 6.89
C ARG A 444 -1.25 -2.57 6.87
N ILE A 445 -0.64 -1.83 7.80
CA ILE A 445 0.82 -1.70 7.88
C ILE A 445 1.45 -3.01 8.33
N MET A 446 0.92 -3.65 9.38
CA MET A 446 1.50 -4.90 9.91
C MET A 446 1.47 -6.03 8.87
N VAL A 447 0.39 -6.16 8.11
CA VAL A 447 0.29 -7.13 7.01
C VAL A 447 1.23 -6.76 5.87
N SER A 448 1.07 -5.55 5.30
CA SER A 448 1.77 -5.18 4.05
C SER A 448 3.29 -5.03 4.20
N ARG A 449 3.79 -4.81 5.42
CA ARG A 449 5.23 -4.61 5.68
C ARG A 449 5.93 -5.82 6.31
N SER A 450 5.17 -6.81 6.80
CA SER A 450 5.69 -8.00 7.50
C SER A 450 6.76 -8.77 6.71
N GLU A 451 6.71 -8.76 5.38
CA GLU A 451 7.62 -9.49 4.50
C GLU A 451 8.60 -8.59 3.73
N ILE A 452 8.65 -7.29 4.06
CA ILE A 452 9.44 -6.29 3.32
C ILE A 452 10.53 -5.69 4.22
N ASP A 453 10.11 -4.88 5.19
CA ASP A 453 11.00 -4.02 5.98
C ASP A 453 10.56 -3.87 7.45
N MET A 454 9.75 -4.80 7.95
CA MET A 454 9.28 -4.78 9.36
C MET A 454 10.43 -4.68 10.37
N LEU A 455 11.59 -5.29 10.10
CA LEU A 455 12.76 -5.18 10.97
C LEU A 455 13.39 -3.77 10.96
N ASP A 456 13.34 -3.06 9.83
CA ASP A 456 13.79 -1.66 9.74
C ASP A 456 12.77 -0.73 10.39
N ILE A 457 11.47 -0.98 10.20
CA ILE A 457 10.38 -0.22 10.83
C ILE A 457 10.52 -0.29 12.35
N ARG A 458 10.77 -1.48 12.92
CA ARG A 458 11.00 -1.66 14.36
C ARG A 458 12.17 -0.83 14.88
N GLN A 459 13.28 -0.81 14.14
CA GLN A 459 14.46 -0.04 14.51
C GLN A 459 14.19 1.46 14.49
N GLU A 460 13.56 1.98 13.43
CA GLU A 460 13.19 3.40 13.35
C GLU A 460 12.14 3.76 14.41
N TYR A 461 11.21 2.85 14.71
CA TYR A 461 10.21 3.04 15.75
C TYR A 461 10.86 3.18 17.13
N LEU A 462 11.73 2.25 17.50
CA LEU A 462 12.45 2.30 18.79
C LEU A 462 13.31 3.56 18.89
N LYS A 463 14.03 3.91 17.81
CA LYS A 463 14.86 5.11 17.74
C LYS A 463 14.04 6.40 17.90
N ALA A 464 12.87 6.49 17.30
CA ALA A 464 12.04 7.69 17.33
C ALA A 464 11.25 7.86 18.64
N TYR A 465 10.83 6.75 19.26
CA TYR A 465 9.85 6.80 20.37
C TYR A 465 10.35 6.22 21.69
N GLY A 466 11.56 5.65 21.75
CA GLY A 466 12.14 5.08 22.97
C GLY A 466 11.41 3.86 23.54
N LYS A 467 10.43 3.31 22.79
CA LYS A 467 9.62 2.15 23.15
C LYS A 467 9.55 1.21 21.95
N SER A 468 9.74 -0.09 22.14
CA SER A 468 9.69 -1.06 21.03
C SER A 468 8.27 -1.13 20.44
N LEU A 469 8.18 -1.37 19.13
CA LEU A 469 6.90 -1.55 18.43
C LEU A 469 6.10 -2.71 19.05
N TYR A 470 6.80 -3.82 19.38
CA TYR A 470 6.23 -4.98 20.06
C TYR A 470 5.52 -4.57 21.36
N THR A 471 6.21 -3.81 22.22
CA THR A 471 5.65 -3.39 23.52
C THR A 471 4.47 -2.44 23.33
N HIS A 472 4.49 -1.59 22.30
CA HIS A 472 3.35 -0.72 22.02
C HIS A 472 2.11 -1.53 21.60
N ILE A 473 2.26 -2.41 20.59
CA ILE A 473 1.18 -3.29 20.14
C ILE A 473 0.64 -4.12 21.30
N SER A 474 1.52 -4.68 22.14
CA SER A 474 1.11 -5.53 23.26
C SER A 474 0.29 -4.79 24.32
N GLY A 475 0.51 -3.48 24.48
CA GLY A 475 -0.22 -2.63 25.42
C GLY A 475 -1.51 -2.05 24.84
N ASP A 476 -1.58 -1.89 23.52
CA ASP A 476 -2.70 -1.24 22.83
C ASP A 476 -3.74 -2.24 22.30
N THR A 477 -3.38 -3.52 22.21
CA THR A 477 -4.25 -4.58 21.66
C THR A 477 -4.43 -5.76 22.63
N SER A 478 -5.44 -6.59 22.39
CA SER A 478 -5.79 -7.73 23.25
C SER A 478 -6.20 -8.96 22.45
N GLY A 479 -6.39 -10.09 23.15
CA GLY A 479 -6.90 -11.34 22.58
C GLY A 479 -6.05 -11.93 21.45
N ASP A 480 -6.70 -12.67 20.56
CA ASP A 480 -6.08 -13.34 19.42
C ASP A 480 -5.59 -12.36 18.35
N TYR A 481 -6.25 -11.22 18.24
CA TYR A 481 -5.80 -10.09 17.44
C TYR A 481 -4.38 -9.64 17.84
N LYS A 482 -4.13 -9.40 19.13
CA LYS A 482 -2.79 -9.10 19.64
C LYS A 482 -1.79 -10.19 19.29
N LYS A 483 -2.12 -11.46 19.58
CA LYS A 483 -1.18 -12.58 19.37
C LYS A 483 -0.70 -12.64 17.92
N LEU A 484 -1.62 -12.49 16.96
CA LEU A 484 -1.28 -12.50 15.55
C LEU A 484 -0.51 -11.26 15.11
N LEU A 485 -0.86 -10.05 15.59
CA LEU A 485 -0.07 -8.85 15.33
C LEU A 485 1.38 -8.98 15.84
N LEU A 486 1.57 -9.58 17.01
CA LEU A 486 2.92 -9.79 17.57
C LEU A 486 3.72 -10.81 16.77
N LYS A 487 3.08 -11.84 16.18
CA LYS A 487 3.73 -12.73 15.20
C LYS A 487 4.23 -11.94 13.99
N LEU A 488 3.39 -11.04 13.45
CA LEU A 488 3.77 -10.17 12.33
C LEU A 488 4.84 -9.14 12.70
N CYS A 489 4.88 -8.66 13.93
CA CYS A 489 5.94 -7.79 14.42
C CYS A 489 7.28 -8.54 14.52
N GLY A 490 7.26 -9.78 15.00
CA GLY A 490 8.44 -10.56 15.37
C GLY A 490 8.77 -10.41 16.85
N GLY A 491 10.01 -10.71 17.25
CA GLY A 491 10.44 -10.65 18.67
C GLY A 491 10.47 -9.23 19.26
N ASN A 492 10.63 -9.13 20.58
CA ASN A 492 10.87 -7.86 21.28
C ASN A 492 12.32 -7.37 21.05
N ASP A 493 12.51 -6.05 21.07
CA ASP A 493 13.73 -5.33 20.68
C ASP A 493 14.30 -4.55 21.86
#